data_AF-A0A958SEM2-F1
#
_entry.id   AF-A0A958SEM2-F1
#
_cell.length_a   1.000
_cell.length_b   1.000
_cell.length_c   1.000
_cell.angle_alpha   90.00
_cell.angle_beta   90.00
_cell.angle_gamma   90.00
#
_symmetry.space_group_name_H-M   'P 1'
#
loop_
_entity.id
_entity.type
_entity.pdbx_description
1 polymer ?
#
loop_
_entity_poly.entity_id
_entity_poly.type
_entity_poly.pdbx_seq_one_letter_code
_entity_poly.pdbx_strand_id
1 'polypeptide(L)' 'KNAELGFLSLSQIIKDEKKRKKIFWLVPIDLYSPIEQQVVLLNKAKNDTGAKDFFKFLKSERALQIIRSYGYKVQKGER' A
#
# COMPACT_ATOMS: atom_id res chain seq x y z
N LYS A 1 -6.97 23.31 -16.14
CA LYS A 1 -7.63 22.26 -16.95
C LYS A 1 -7.39 20.93 -16.24
N ASN A 2 -8.44 20.24 -15.79
CA ASN A 2 -8.31 18.96 -15.08
C ASN A 2 -8.61 17.81 -16.07
N ALA A 3 -8.03 16.63 -15.83
CA ALA A 3 -8.36 15.44 -16.62
C ALA A 3 -9.75 14.89 -16.26
N GLU A 4 -10.50 14.42 -17.25
CA GLU A 4 -11.84 13.84 -17.06
C GLU A 4 -11.78 12.45 -16.44
N LEU A 5 -10.71 11.69 -16.71
CA LEU A 5 -10.44 10.35 -16.18
C LEU A 5 -8.94 10.18 -15.90
N GLY A 6 -8.62 9.24 -15.02
CA GLY A 6 -7.24 8.87 -14.73
C GLY A 6 -7.13 7.63 -13.86
N PHE A 7 -5.96 6.99 -13.89
CA PHE A 7 -5.65 5.89 -12.98
C PHE A 7 -5.19 6.45 -11.63
N LEU A 8 -5.72 5.86 -10.55
CA LEU A 8 -5.39 6.20 -9.17
C LEU A 8 -5.15 4.92 -8.38
N SER A 9 -4.46 5.03 -7.24
CA SER A 9 -4.36 3.88 -6.33
C SER A 9 -5.69 3.68 -5.59
N LEU A 10 -6.12 2.43 -5.44
CA LEU A 10 -7.31 2.10 -4.66
C LEU A 10 -7.20 2.61 -3.22
N SER A 11 -5.98 2.65 -2.67
CA SER A 11 -5.69 3.14 -1.32
C SER A 11 -6.07 4.60 -1.07
N GLN A 12 -6.16 5.43 -2.12
CA GLN A 12 -6.59 6.83 -2.00
C GLN A 12 -8.11 7.00 -1.96
N ILE A 13 -8.86 5.96 -2.31
CA ILE A 13 -10.30 6.03 -2.53
C ILE A 13 -11.06 5.16 -1.51
N ILE A 14 -10.52 4.00 -1.15
CA ILE A 14 -11.25 2.94 -0.41
C ILE A 14 -11.81 3.36 0.96
N LYS A 15 -11.21 4.35 1.65
CA LYS A 15 -11.71 4.89 2.93
C LYS A 15 -12.37 6.25 2.84
N ASP A 16 -12.28 6.92 1.69
CA ASP A 16 -12.87 8.24 1.51
C ASP A 16 -14.31 8.08 1.04
N GLU A 17 -15.26 8.18 1.96
CA GLU A 17 -16.69 7.97 1.67
C GLU A 17 -17.22 8.91 0.59
N LYS A 18 -16.67 10.13 0.50
CA LYS A 18 -17.05 11.11 -0.52
C LYS A 18 -16.50 10.70 -1.89
N LYS A 19 -15.32 10.09 -1.95
CA LYS A 19 -14.75 9.56 -3.20
C LYS A 19 -15.31 8.19 -3.60
N ARG A 20 -15.75 7.36 -2.66
CA ARG A 20 -16.43 6.08 -2.93
C ARG A 20 -17.76 6.25 -3.68
N LYS A 21 -18.41 7.41 -3.55
CA LYS A 21 -19.62 7.77 -4.32
C LYS A 21 -19.33 8.07 -5.80
N LYS A 22 -18.08 8.03 -6.25
CA LYS A 22 -17.70 8.20 -7.67
C LYS A 22 -17.73 6.86 -8.40
N ILE A 23 -18.11 6.88 -9.67
CA ILE A 23 -17.97 5.75 -10.59
C ILE A 23 -16.47 5.50 -10.78
N PHE A 24 -15.96 4.38 -10.29
CA PHE A 24 -14.61 3.90 -10.56
C PHE A 24 -14.69 2.47 -11.05
N TRP A 25 -13.74 2.10 -11.91
CA TRP A 25 -13.62 0.75 -12.43
C TRP A 25 -12.34 0.12 -11.86
N LEU A 26 -12.47 -1.04 -11.22
CA LEU A 26 -11.32 -1.80 -10.76
C LEU A 26 -10.76 -2.56 -11.97
N VAL A 27 -9.53 -2.22 -12.36
CA VAL A 27 -8.83 -2.88 -13.47
C VAL A 27 -8.61 -4.37 -13.12
N PRO A 28 -9.06 -5.31 -13.98
CA PRO A 28 -8.77 -6.74 -13.83
C PRO A 28 -7.27 -7.04 -13.73
N ILE A 29 -6.89 -8.00 -12.89
CA ILE A 29 -5.48 -8.29 -12.55
C ILE A 29 -4.67 -8.85 -13.71
N ASP A 30 -5.33 -9.47 -14.69
CA ASP A 30 -4.74 -10.01 -15.92
C ASP A 30 -4.35 -8.92 -16.93
N LEU A 31 -4.78 -7.67 -16.71
CA LEU A 31 -4.45 -6.54 -17.57
C LEU A 31 -3.20 -5.75 -17.12
N TYR A 32 -2.56 -6.14 -16.01
CA TYR A 32 -1.35 -5.44 -15.53
C TYR A 32 -0.43 -6.35 -14.72
N SER A 33 0.87 -6.04 -14.75
CA SER A 33 1.82 -6.67 -13.83
C SER A 33 1.54 -6.23 -12.38
N PRO A 34 1.56 -7.14 -11.39
CA PRO A 34 1.32 -6.78 -10.00
C PRO A 34 2.17 -5.59 -9.54
N ILE A 35 1.53 -4.63 -8.87
CA ILE A 35 2.22 -3.46 -8.31
C ILE A 35 2.78 -3.85 -6.95
N GLU A 36 3.98 -4.43 -6.94
CA GLU A 36 4.66 -4.88 -5.73
C GLU A 36 5.31 -3.69 -5.00
N GLN A 37 5.01 -3.55 -3.71
CA GLN A 37 5.61 -2.53 -2.85
C GLN A 37 6.58 -3.19 -1.86
N GLN A 38 7.80 -2.69 -1.83
CA GLN A 38 8.86 -3.19 -0.95
C GLN A 38 9.30 -2.11 0.04
N VAL A 39 9.81 -2.55 1.18
CA VAL A 39 10.44 -1.70 2.18
C VAL A 39 11.86 -2.19 2.44
N VAL A 40 12.79 -1.24 2.55
CA VAL A 40 14.20 -1.52 2.85
C VAL A 40 14.67 -0.64 4.00
N LEU A 41 15.56 -1.17 4.85
CA LEU A 41 16.28 -0.38 5.83
C LEU A 41 17.52 0.23 5.16
N LEU A 42 17.65 1.55 5.20
CA LEU A 42 18.80 2.22 4.61
C LEU A 42 20.08 1.90 5.40
N ASN A 43 21.20 1.70 4.70
CA ASN A 43 22.50 1.38 5.32
C ASN A 43 22.94 2.38 6.40
N LYS A 44 22.63 3.68 6.22
CA LYS A 44 22.91 4.72 7.22
C LYS A 44 22.17 4.53 8.55
N ALA A 45 21.02 3.87 8.52
CA ALA A 45 20.18 3.57 9.69
C ALA A 45 20.40 2.15 10.22
N LYS A 46 21.44 1.44 9.77
CA LYS A 46 21.72 0.05 10.18
C LYS A 46 21.90 -0.14 11.68
N ASN A 47 22.24 0.92 12.41
CA ASN A 47 22.43 0.92 13.87
C ASN A 47 21.39 1.78 14.60
N ASP A 48 20.44 2.37 13.86
CA ASP A 48 19.36 3.16 14.44
C ASP A 48 18.28 2.22 15.00
N THR A 49 18.03 2.32 16.30
CA THR A 49 17.06 1.47 16.99
C THR A 49 15.63 1.77 16.55
N GLY A 50 15.26 3.05 16.41
CA GLY A 50 13.92 3.46 15.97
C GLY A 50 13.60 2.99 14.55
N ALA A 51 14.57 3.05 13.64
CA ALA A 51 14.40 2.54 12.29
C ALA A 51 14.21 1.02 12.25
N LYS A 52 14.96 0.26 13.08
CA LYS A 52 14.80 -1.18 13.22
C LYS A 52 13.45 -1.55 13.82
N ASP A 53 13.03 -0.84 14.85
CA ASP A 53 11.75 -1.07 15.52
C ASP A 53 10.58 -0.77 14.59
N PHE A 54 10.65 0.31 13.82
CA PHE A 54 9.66 0.61 12.80
C PHE A 54 9.64 -0.44 11.69
N PHE A 55 10.80 -0.88 11.21
CA PHE A 55 10.89 -1.95 10.21
C PHE A 55 10.28 -3.27 10.71
N LYS A 56 10.50 -3.61 11.99
CA LYS A 56 9.85 -4.75 12.65
C LYS A 56 8.34 -4.54 12.79
N PHE A 57 7.91 -3.34 13.17
CA PHE A 57 6.49 -2.98 13.30
C PHE A 57 5.75 -3.14 11.97
N LEU A 58 6.34 -2.74 10.84
CA LEU A 58 5.72 -2.89 9.51
C LEU A 58 5.38 -4.36 9.17
N LYS A 59 6.08 -5.33 9.75
CA LYS A 59 5.83 -6.77 9.59
C LYS A 59 4.83 -7.34 10.63
N SER A 60 4.41 -6.55 11.61
CA SER A 60 3.48 -7.00 12.65
C SER A 60 2.04 -7.10 12.15
N GLU A 61 1.24 -7.97 12.78
CA GLU A 61 -0.18 -8.11 12.45
C GLU A 61 -0.95 -6.79 12.50
N ARG A 62 -0.63 -5.92 13.47
CA ARG A 62 -1.25 -4.59 13.57
C ARG A 62 -0.99 -3.74 12.33
N ALA A 63 0.25 -3.69 11.85
CA ALA A 63 0.58 -2.94 10.63
C ALA A 63 -0.04 -3.59 9.40
N LEU A 64 -0.01 -4.92 9.29
CA LEU A 64 -0.61 -5.66 8.17
C LEU A 64 -2.13 -5.43 8.09
N GLN A 65 -2.83 -5.37 9.23
CA GLN A 65 -4.26 -5.03 9.27
C GLN A 65 -4.52 -3.61 8.75
N ILE A 66 -3.68 -2.64 9.14
CA ILE A 66 -3.78 -1.27 8.61
C ILE A 66 -3.60 -1.29 7.09
N ILE A 67 -2.54 -1.93 6.59
CA ILE A 67 -2.23 -2.03 5.16
C ILE A 67 -3.40 -2.65 4.38
N ARG A 68 -3.95 -3.79 4.84
CA ARG A 68 -5.13 -4.43 4.23
C ARG A 68 -6.36 -3.51 4.24
N SER A 69 -6.58 -2.77 5.31
CA SER A 69 -7.73 -1.86 5.42
C SER A 69 -7.71 -0.71 4.40
N TYR A 70 -6.55 -0.42 3.81
CA TYR A 70 -6.37 0.53 2.71
C TYR A 70 -6.33 -0.15 1.32
N GLY A 71 -6.74 -1.41 1.20
CA GLY A 71 -6.90 -2.09 -0.09
C GLY A 71 -5.61 -2.67 -0.68
N TYR A 72 -4.50 -2.64 0.07
CA TYR A 72 -3.29 -3.35 -0.32
C TYR A 72 -3.41 -4.84 -0.03
N LYS A 73 -2.86 -5.65 -0.93
CA LYS A 73 -2.63 -7.07 -0.68
C LYS A 73 -1.30 -7.21 0.06
N VAL A 74 -1.25 -8.05 1.08
CA VAL A 74 0.01 -8.44 1.73
C VAL A 74 0.25 -9.90 1.48
N GLN A 75 1.42 -10.21 0.94
CA GLN A 75 1.94 -11.56 0.84
C GLN A 75 2.82 -11.81 2.07
N LYS A 76 2.82 -13.03 2.59
CA LYS A 76 3.78 -13.42 3.61
C LYS A 76 5.13 -13.49 2.89
N GLY A 77 6.03 -12.55 3.16
CA GLY A 77 7.33 -12.54 2.52
C GLY A 77 8.14 -13.76 2.99
N GLU A 78 8.32 -14.75 2.13
CA GLU A 78 9.28 -15.84 2.32
C GLU A 78 10.67 -15.37 1.87
N ARG A 79 11.21 -14.34 2.52
CA ARG A 79 12.63 -13.92 2.38
C ARG A 79 13.12 -13.29 3.68
#